data_AF-A0A812L217-F1
#
_entry.id   AF-A0A812L217-F1
#
_cell.length_a   1.000
_cell.length_b   1.000
_cell.length_c   1.000
_cell.angle_alpha   90.00
_cell.angle_beta   90.00
_cell.angle_gamma   90.00
#
_symmetry.space_group_name_H-M   'P 1'
#
loop_
_entity.id
_entity.type
_entity.pdbx_description
1 polymer ?
#
loop_
_entity_poly.entity_id
_entity_poly.type
_entity_poly.pdbx_seq_one_letter_code
_entity_poly.pdbx_strand_id
1 'polypeptide(L)'
;VEMEVPSTLVDPALRRGGALKSWQRRALRKRGREEAFAHLPVMFEASHFGPEAPGSQAALLANASLVAGLHPDEATEAIVDLALDAGRRFAVVPCCVFAEKFPSRELAPGVPVRTLNQFCAYLCAKDPRIKEALLDFEGRNKVLYIL
;
A
#
# COMPACT_ATOMS: atom_id res chain seq x y z
N VAL A 1 5.67 1.91 25.62
CA VAL A 1 5.17 0.55 25.38
C VAL A 1 5.46 0.24 23.92
N GLU A 2 6.46 -0.59 23.62
CA GLU A 2 6.55 -1.17 22.27
C GLU A 2 5.33 -2.08 22.13
N MET A 3 4.31 -1.60 21.43
CA MET A 3 3.16 -2.44 21.10
C MET A 3 3.61 -3.37 19.98
N GLU A 4 3.65 -4.67 20.28
CA GLU A 4 3.90 -5.70 19.28
C GLU A 4 2.63 -5.86 18.44
N VAL A 5 2.46 -4.98 17.44
CA VAL A 5 1.34 -5.04 16.51
C VAL A 5 1.62 -6.14 15.49
N PRO A 6 0.80 -7.22 15.45
CA PRO A 6 0.95 -8.26 14.44
C PRO A 6 0.91 -7.65 13.05
N SER A 7 1.93 -7.93 12.25
CA SER A 7 2.13 -7.29 10.94
C SER A 7 2.32 -8.35 9.87
N THR A 8 1.80 -8.08 8.68
CA THR A 8 2.08 -8.87 7.47
C THR A 8 2.71 -7.95 6.43
N LEU A 9 3.92 -8.29 5.99
CA LEU A 9 4.58 -7.62 4.88
C LEU A 9 4.06 -8.21 3.57
N VAL A 10 3.45 -7.37 2.74
CA VAL A 10 3.08 -7.70 1.36
C VAL A 10 4.07 -7.01 0.43
N ASP A 11 4.78 -7.80 -0.36
CA ASP A 11 5.71 -7.34 -1.40
C ASP A 11 5.63 -8.32 -2.57
N PRO A 12 5.55 -7.87 -3.84
CA PRO A 12 5.60 -8.73 -5.00
C PRO A 12 6.66 -9.83 -4.95
N ALA A 13 7.81 -9.56 -4.28
CA ALA A 13 8.92 -10.48 -4.05
C ALA A 13 9.24 -11.37 -5.28
N LEU A 14 9.10 -10.77 -6.47
CA LEU A 14 9.15 -11.42 -7.80
C LEU A 14 10.49 -12.10 -8.10
N ARG A 15 11.47 -12.00 -7.19
CA ARG A 15 12.80 -12.57 -7.32
C ARG A 15 13.07 -13.53 -6.17
N ARG A 16 13.30 -14.82 -6.51
CA ARG A 16 13.66 -15.95 -5.63
C ARG A 16 12.51 -16.63 -4.84
N GLY A 17 11.40 -16.93 -5.52
CA GLY A 17 10.37 -17.81 -4.96
C GLY A 17 9.70 -17.28 -3.69
N GLY A 18 9.56 -15.95 -3.59
CA GLY A 18 8.88 -15.29 -2.46
C GLY A 18 9.69 -15.20 -1.16
N ALA A 19 10.96 -15.57 -1.16
CA ALA A 19 11.81 -15.43 0.02
C ALA A 19 12.47 -14.04 0.11
N LEU A 20 12.57 -13.49 1.33
CA LEU A 20 13.35 -12.28 1.61
C LEU A 20 14.80 -12.40 1.08
N LYS A 21 15.47 -11.29 0.81
CA LYS A 21 16.90 -11.31 0.43
C LYS A 21 17.75 -11.77 1.62
N SER A 22 18.90 -12.38 1.32
CA SER A 22 19.82 -12.92 2.35
C SER A 22 20.30 -11.86 3.35
N TRP A 23 20.50 -10.62 2.89
CA TRP A 23 20.87 -9.50 3.76
C TRP A 23 19.72 -9.06 4.66
N GLN A 24 18.46 -9.09 4.18
CA GLN A 24 17.27 -8.80 4.99
C GLN A 24 17.14 -9.83 6.11
N ARG A 25 17.22 -11.13 5.79
CA ARG A 25 17.22 -12.20 6.81
C ARG A 25 18.34 -12.03 7.83
N ARG A 26 19.56 -11.68 7.38
CA ARG A 26 20.70 -11.42 8.26
C ARG A 26 20.44 -10.22 9.19
N ALA A 27 19.84 -9.15 8.67
CA ALA A 27 19.49 -7.97 9.45
C ALA A 27 18.42 -8.27 10.50
N LEU A 28 17.39 -9.04 10.14
CA LEU A 28 16.34 -9.50 11.06
C LEU A 28 16.92 -10.39 12.17
N ARG A 29 17.78 -11.36 11.83
CA ARG A 29 18.48 -12.21 12.81
C ARG A 29 19.32 -11.42 13.80
N LYS A 30 20.12 -10.46 13.30
CA LYS A 30 20.95 -9.60 14.15
C LYS A 30 20.12 -8.81 15.18
N ARG A 31 18.85 -8.53 14.85
CA ARG A 31 17.90 -7.80 15.71
C ARG A 31 16.98 -8.72 16.53
N GLY A 32 17.07 -10.05 16.37
CA GLY A 32 16.14 -10.99 17.00
C GLY A 32 14.70 -10.87 16.49
N ARG A 33 14.50 -10.45 15.23
CA ARG A 33 13.19 -10.14 14.62
C ARG A 33 12.84 -11.08 13.46
N GLU A 34 13.34 -12.31 13.47
CA GLU A 34 13.14 -13.27 12.36
C GLU A 34 11.68 -13.66 12.15
N GLU A 35 10.88 -13.64 13.23
CA GLU A 35 9.45 -13.98 13.23
C GLU A 35 8.56 -12.75 13.49
N ALA A 36 9.12 -11.54 13.34
CA ALA A 36 8.44 -10.30 13.71
C ALA A 36 7.23 -9.93 12.84
N PHE A 37 7.08 -10.57 11.67
CA PHE A 37 5.96 -10.36 10.76
C PHE A 37 5.79 -11.57 9.84
N ALA A 38 4.57 -11.82 9.39
CA ALA A 38 4.31 -12.74 8.29
C ALA A 38 4.73 -12.09 6.96
N HIS A 39 5.22 -12.86 6.00
CA HIS A 39 5.59 -12.36 4.67
C HIS A 39 4.71 -13.01 3.60
N LEU A 40 4.03 -12.19 2.81
CA LEU A 40 3.14 -12.61 1.75
C LEU A 40 3.69 -12.09 0.39
N PRO A 41 4.33 -12.96 -0.41
CA PRO A 41 5.03 -12.57 -1.62
C PRO A 41 4.10 -12.46 -2.84
N VAL A 42 3.19 -11.48 -2.81
CA VAL A 42 2.18 -11.28 -3.86
C VAL A 42 2.04 -9.80 -4.23
N MET A 43 1.49 -9.53 -5.41
CA MET A 43 1.08 -8.17 -5.78
C MET A 43 -0.08 -7.71 -4.89
N PHE A 44 -0.04 -6.47 -4.42
CA PHE A 44 -1.19 -5.88 -3.72
C PHE A 44 -2.17 -5.33 -4.76
N GLU A 45 -3.09 -6.19 -5.21
CA GLU A 45 -4.09 -5.88 -6.24
C GLU A 45 -5.36 -6.73 -6.06
N ALA A 46 -6.43 -6.35 -6.76
CA ALA A 46 -7.75 -7.00 -6.61
C ALA A 46 -7.74 -8.51 -6.92
N SER A 47 -6.85 -8.98 -7.79
CA SER A 47 -6.71 -10.42 -8.10
C SER A 47 -6.20 -11.25 -6.91
N HIS A 48 -5.56 -10.62 -5.93
CA HIS A 48 -5.00 -11.30 -4.75
C HIS A 48 -5.73 -10.92 -3.45
N PHE A 49 -6.41 -9.77 -3.39
CA PHE A 49 -7.05 -9.26 -2.17
C PHE A 49 -8.55 -8.97 -2.32
N GLY A 50 -9.11 -9.06 -3.53
CA GLY A 50 -10.54 -8.91 -3.77
C GLY A 50 -11.33 -10.11 -3.28
N PRO A 51 -12.61 -9.94 -2.88
CA PRO A 51 -13.41 -11.00 -2.25
C PRO A 51 -13.68 -12.19 -3.18
N GLU A 52 -13.74 -11.96 -4.50
CA GLU A 52 -14.13 -12.97 -5.49
C GLU A 52 -12.95 -13.79 -6.05
N ALA A 53 -11.71 -13.47 -5.67
CA ALA A 53 -10.55 -14.13 -6.27
C ALA A 53 -10.24 -15.50 -5.61
N PRO A 54 -10.03 -16.58 -6.39
CA PRO A 54 -9.59 -17.86 -5.86
C PRO A 54 -8.23 -17.74 -5.14
N GLY A 55 -8.14 -18.25 -3.91
CA GLY A 55 -6.91 -18.12 -3.10
C GLY A 55 -6.63 -16.69 -2.59
N SER A 56 -7.64 -15.82 -2.68
CA SER A 56 -7.55 -14.44 -2.19
C SER A 56 -7.19 -14.34 -0.72
N GLN A 57 -6.50 -13.26 -0.41
CA GLN A 57 -6.10 -12.79 0.90
C GLN A 57 -7.14 -11.78 1.44
N ALA A 58 -8.36 -11.77 0.92
CA ALA A 58 -9.45 -10.89 1.37
C ALA A 58 -9.69 -11.00 2.89
N ALA A 59 -9.58 -12.19 3.46
CA ALA A 59 -9.71 -12.38 4.91
C ALA A 59 -8.58 -11.69 5.69
N LEU A 60 -7.35 -11.67 5.16
CA LEU A 60 -6.22 -10.94 5.77
C LEU A 60 -6.51 -9.44 5.75
N LEU A 61 -6.96 -8.90 4.61
CA LEU A 61 -7.32 -7.50 4.47
C LEU A 61 -8.50 -7.11 5.39
N ALA A 62 -9.56 -7.91 5.41
CA ALA A 62 -10.75 -7.66 6.22
C ALA A 62 -10.46 -7.67 7.73
N ASN A 63 -9.46 -8.43 8.18
CA ASN A 63 -9.03 -8.46 9.58
C ASN A 63 -7.94 -7.44 9.91
N ALA A 64 -7.35 -6.78 8.91
CA ALA A 64 -6.35 -5.75 9.15
C ALA A 64 -6.97 -4.53 9.85
N SER A 65 -6.30 -4.04 10.89
CA SER A 65 -6.67 -2.77 11.53
C SER A 65 -6.26 -1.55 10.71
N LEU A 66 -5.22 -1.69 9.88
CA LEU A 66 -4.64 -0.66 9.04
C LEU A 66 -3.90 -1.31 7.85
N VAL A 67 -4.04 -0.72 6.67
CA VAL A 67 -3.17 -0.99 5.51
C VAL A 67 -2.22 0.18 5.34
N ALA A 68 -0.91 -0.07 5.38
CA ALA A 68 0.10 0.99 5.28
C ALA A 68 1.02 0.80 4.08
N GLY A 69 1.33 1.88 3.38
CA GLY A 69 2.27 1.88 2.26
C GLY A 69 3.16 3.12 2.26
N LEU A 70 4.46 2.93 2.43
CA LEU A 70 5.45 4.01 2.35
C LEU A 70 6.12 3.95 0.98
N HIS A 71 5.77 4.88 0.09
CA HIS A 71 6.21 4.89 -1.31
C HIS A 71 5.92 3.56 -2.05
N PRO A 72 4.69 3.01 -1.98
CA PRO A 72 4.37 1.75 -2.63
C PRO A 72 4.19 1.99 -4.14
N ASP A 73 5.28 1.80 -4.89
CA ASP A 73 5.28 1.88 -6.34
C ASP A 73 4.20 0.96 -6.93
N GLU A 74 3.40 1.49 -7.86
CA GLU A 74 2.29 0.82 -8.57
C GLU A 74 1.10 0.39 -7.68
N ALA A 75 1.32 0.09 -6.39
CA ALA A 75 0.30 -0.38 -5.46
C ALA A 75 -0.42 0.74 -4.68
N THR A 76 -0.01 2.01 -4.84
CA THR A 76 -0.59 3.15 -4.10
C THR A 76 -2.12 3.23 -4.27
N GLU A 77 -2.62 3.19 -5.49
CA GLU A 77 -4.07 3.24 -5.74
C GLU A 77 -4.78 1.98 -5.25
N ALA A 78 -4.20 0.79 -5.49
CA ALA A 78 -4.79 -0.46 -5.04
C ALA A 78 -4.94 -0.54 -3.51
N ILE A 79 -4.00 0.04 -2.75
CA ILE A 79 -4.12 0.18 -1.28
C ILE A 79 -5.34 1.02 -0.92
N VAL A 80 -5.57 2.14 -1.61
CA VAL A 80 -6.71 3.02 -1.35
C VAL A 80 -8.01 2.29 -1.70
N ASP A 81 -8.12 1.75 -2.90
CA ASP A 81 -9.35 1.14 -3.41
C ASP A 81 -9.76 -0.08 -2.56
N LEU A 82 -8.83 -1.01 -2.35
CA LEU A 82 -9.13 -2.24 -1.60
C LEU A 82 -9.40 -1.96 -0.12
N ALA A 83 -8.73 -0.97 0.48
CA ALA A 83 -9.03 -0.59 1.86
C ALA A 83 -10.42 0.03 1.97
N LEU A 84 -10.81 0.93 1.05
CA LEU A 84 -12.16 1.51 1.02
C LEU A 84 -13.22 0.43 0.83
N ASP A 85 -13.04 -0.47 -0.14
CA ASP A 85 -13.96 -1.57 -0.44
C ASP A 85 -14.13 -2.52 0.76
N ALA A 86 -13.02 -2.82 1.46
CA ALA A 86 -13.04 -3.68 2.64
C ALA A 86 -13.47 -2.96 3.94
N GLY A 87 -13.76 -1.66 3.88
CA GLY A 87 -14.09 -0.83 5.04
C GLY A 87 -12.94 -0.72 6.05
N ARG A 88 -11.69 -0.75 5.58
CA ARG A 88 -10.47 -0.70 6.38
C ARG A 88 -9.83 0.68 6.32
N ARG A 89 -9.12 1.01 7.40
CA ARG A 89 -8.26 2.21 7.46
C ARG A 89 -7.04 1.98 6.58
N PHE A 90 -6.54 3.06 5.99
CA PHE A 90 -5.25 3.06 5.32
C PHE A 90 -4.43 4.31 5.64
N ALA A 91 -3.12 4.20 5.41
CA ALA A 91 -2.20 5.32 5.34
C ALA A 91 -1.18 5.05 4.22
N VAL A 92 -1.14 5.92 3.21
CA VAL A 92 -0.26 5.75 2.05
C VAL A 92 0.52 7.02 1.78
N VAL A 93 1.81 6.90 1.43
CA VAL A 93 2.65 8.01 0.96
C VAL A 93 2.85 7.83 -0.55
N PRO A 94 2.09 8.54 -1.40
CA PRO A 94 2.22 8.42 -2.84
C PRO A 94 3.57 8.95 -3.30
N CYS A 95 4.21 8.18 -4.19
CA CYS A 95 5.49 8.56 -4.78
C CYS A 95 5.35 8.79 -6.29
N CYS A 96 5.07 7.74 -7.04
CA CYS A 96 5.16 7.71 -8.48
C CYS A 96 3.76 7.63 -9.11
N VAL A 97 3.51 8.47 -10.12
CA VAL A 97 2.20 8.56 -10.78
C VAL A 97 1.99 7.44 -11.80
N PHE A 98 3.08 6.97 -12.42
CA PHE A 98 3.05 5.95 -13.47
C PHE A 98 2.01 6.23 -14.58
N ALA A 99 1.95 7.47 -15.05
CA ALA A 99 0.87 7.92 -15.94
C ALA A 99 0.83 7.21 -17.31
N GLU A 100 1.93 6.61 -17.75
CA GLU A 100 1.97 5.76 -18.95
C GLU A 100 1.34 4.38 -18.68
N LYS A 101 1.53 3.83 -17.47
CA LYS A 101 0.94 2.56 -17.04
C LYS A 101 -0.55 2.70 -16.72
N PHE A 102 -0.97 3.87 -16.22
CA PHE A 102 -2.35 4.15 -15.84
C PHE A 102 -2.92 5.35 -16.62
N PRO A 103 -3.03 5.24 -17.96
CA PRO A 103 -3.44 6.36 -18.81
C PRO A 103 -4.92 6.74 -18.65
N SER A 104 -5.72 5.86 -18.05
CA SER A 104 -7.16 6.06 -17.79
C SER A 104 -7.46 6.91 -16.56
N ARG A 105 -6.46 7.28 -15.75
CA ARG A 105 -6.67 8.13 -14.58
C ARG A 105 -6.97 9.56 -15.01
N GLU A 106 -8.14 10.05 -14.62
CA GLU A 106 -8.59 11.42 -14.90
C GLU A 106 -9.01 12.11 -13.60
N LEU A 107 -8.57 13.36 -13.41
CA LEU A 107 -8.98 14.19 -12.26
C LEU A 107 -10.35 14.83 -12.50
N ALA A 108 -10.64 15.13 -13.76
CA ALA A 108 -11.91 15.62 -14.29
C ALA A 108 -12.01 15.16 -15.75
N PRO A 109 -13.19 15.18 -16.39
CA PRO A 109 -13.35 14.71 -17.77
C PRO A 109 -12.31 15.33 -18.71
N GLY A 110 -11.46 14.47 -19.30
CA GLY A 110 -10.39 14.88 -20.23
C GLY A 110 -9.14 15.51 -19.58
N VAL A 111 -9.04 15.53 -18.25
CA VAL A 111 -7.88 16.03 -17.51
C VAL A 111 -7.08 14.86 -16.93
N PRO A 112 -6.03 14.37 -17.63
CA PRO A 112 -5.28 13.20 -17.20
C PRO A 112 -4.42 13.48 -15.97
N VAL A 113 -4.26 12.46 -15.13
CA VAL A 113 -3.40 12.51 -13.95
C VAL A 113 -1.94 12.27 -14.37
N ARG A 114 -1.13 13.34 -14.38
CA ARG A 114 0.29 13.30 -14.82
C ARG A 114 1.27 13.72 -13.73
N THR A 115 0.82 14.45 -12.72
CA THR A 115 1.66 14.97 -11.62
C THR A 115 1.30 14.34 -10.28
N LEU A 116 2.23 14.39 -9.33
CA LEU A 116 1.98 13.85 -7.98
C LEU A 116 0.82 14.58 -7.28
N ASN A 117 0.69 15.90 -7.45
CA ASN A 117 -0.42 16.66 -6.87
C ASN A 117 -1.77 16.25 -7.48
N GLN A 118 -1.83 16.04 -8.80
CA GLN A 118 -3.04 15.50 -9.44
C GLN A 118 -3.35 14.09 -8.95
N PHE A 119 -2.33 13.26 -8.73
CA PHE A 119 -2.54 11.91 -8.23
C PHE A 119 -3.07 11.90 -6.80
N CYS A 120 -2.54 12.76 -5.92
CA CYS A 120 -3.09 12.93 -4.58
C CYS A 120 -4.53 13.44 -4.62
N ALA A 121 -4.82 14.46 -5.44
CA ALA A 121 -6.19 14.98 -5.59
C ALA A 121 -7.16 13.92 -6.14
N TYR A 122 -6.71 13.12 -7.12
CA TYR A 122 -7.45 12.00 -7.67
C TYR A 122 -7.80 10.95 -6.60
N LEU A 123 -6.84 10.59 -5.75
CA LEU A 123 -7.08 9.65 -4.65
C LEU A 123 -8.01 10.23 -3.58
N CYS A 124 -7.82 11.49 -3.19
CA CYS A 124 -8.70 12.18 -2.23
C CYS A 124 -10.15 12.31 -2.74
N ALA A 125 -10.36 12.37 -4.05
CA ALA A 125 -11.70 12.41 -4.64
C ALA A 125 -12.47 11.07 -4.50
N LYS A 126 -11.79 9.95 -4.20
CA LYS A 126 -12.43 8.64 -4.05
C LYS A 126 -13.31 8.52 -2.81
N ASP A 127 -12.98 9.24 -1.73
CA ASP A 127 -13.79 9.25 -0.50
C ASP A 127 -13.56 10.56 0.28
N PRO A 128 -14.63 11.28 0.68
CA PRO A 128 -14.52 12.57 1.37
C PRO A 128 -13.89 12.49 2.77
N ARG A 129 -13.72 11.29 3.33
CA ARG A 129 -13.05 11.06 4.62
C ARG A 129 -11.54 11.02 4.51
N ILE A 130 -10.97 10.90 3.29
CA ILE A 130 -9.53 10.88 3.08
C ILE A 130 -8.93 12.22 3.49
N LYS A 131 -7.90 12.17 4.34
CA LYS A 131 -7.17 13.32 4.85
C LYS A 131 -5.75 13.33 4.30
N GLU A 132 -5.16 14.51 4.25
CA GLU A 132 -3.75 14.71 3.91
C GLU A 132 -2.96 15.20 5.13
N ALA A 133 -1.72 14.76 5.27
CA ALA A 133 -0.76 15.34 6.21
C ALA A 133 0.66 15.28 5.62
N LEU A 134 1.59 16.04 6.21
CA LEU A 134 3.02 15.94 5.93
C LEU A 134 3.71 15.20 7.07
N LEU A 135 4.52 14.21 6.73
CA LEU A 135 5.35 13.47 7.67
C LEU A 135 6.72 14.13 7.83
N ASP A 136 7.32 13.97 9.01
CA ASP A 136 8.60 14.59 9.38
C ASP A 136 9.80 13.81 8.83
N PHE A 137 9.91 13.77 7.50
CA PHE A 137 11.08 13.25 6.78
C PHE A 137 11.26 13.93 5.42
N GLU A 138 12.47 13.88 4.88
CA GLU A 138 12.83 14.51 3.60
C GLU A 138 12.30 13.77 2.36
N GLY A 139 12.08 14.50 1.28
CA GLY A 139 11.61 13.95 0.02
C GLY A 139 10.08 13.91 -0.06
N ARG A 140 9.52 12.86 -0.65
CA ARG A 140 8.06 12.72 -0.81
C ARG A 140 7.44 12.31 0.52
N ASN A 141 6.87 13.25 1.25
CA ASN A 141 6.43 13.06 2.64
C ASN A 141 4.92 13.29 2.86
N LYS A 142 4.15 13.53 1.80
CA LYS A 142 2.70 13.66 1.90
C LYS A 142 2.05 12.29 2.11
N VAL A 143 1.33 12.13 3.22
CA VAL A 143 0.51 10.94 3.51
C VAL A 143 -0.97 11.23 3.25
N LEU A 144 -1.64 10.27 2.63
CA LEU A 144 -3.10 10.21 2.51
C LEU A 144 -3.62 9.11 3.45
N TYR A 145 -4.65 9.37 4.24
CA TYR A 145 -5.11 8.42 5.25
C TYR A 145 -6.60 8.58 5.63
N ILE A 146 -7.15 7.52 6.24
CA ILE A 146 -8.46 7.53 6.92
C ILE A 146 -8.29 7.05 8.38
N LEU A 147 -8.95 7.73 9.31
CA LEU A 147 -9.01 7.40 10.75
C LEU A 147 -10.29 6.66 11.14
#